data_AF-A0A2V2ZSU3-F1
#
_entry.id   AF-A0A2V2ZSU3-F1
#
_cell.length_a   1.000
_cell.length_b   1.000
_cell.length_c   1.000
_cell.angle_alpha   90.00
_cell.angle_beta   90.00
_cell.angle_gamma   90.00
#
_symmetry.space_group_name_H-M   'P 1'
#
loop_
_entity.id
_entity.type
_entity.pdbx_description
1 polymer ?
#
loop_
_entity_poly.entity_id
_entity_poly.type
_entity_poly.pdbx_seq_one_letter_code
_entity_poly.pdbx_strand_id
1 'polypeptide(L)'
;MMRIFLFVLLFVLVSCHSHSKKEAEKKFDVALLKQNEKFRLGGEYDSLISLNKKYYKQADKMNYPDGKALCYINLAELNISLENFQKAQILFDNAKEILDDSEDNLHKARFYNVYGRFNVELRRLDKAFQYNNEAMSLIRKSDHSPLKDDILFSIYFRQAIYLVQKKQYQKALGYFHKAKRLDDTGLADCAISDYVYMHKDKDSAYKYITIAYNKANLRGKEDGIALYANTILGEYFLYDKQYDKAEQALIKALKINNKTKRIYVYYGKYIYNDLRMLYERTGDKEKAYFYLKAYTEAFDRTNTSLLATINQDMESFITVSQQDADQHKSKIYWIVSLSFLGLCLLGVYAWRIIVTLRKRKKILAREAENLKIRMNDNKQEEIIELGKKNDPEFLDRFKETYPEFIAQLFMINPNLENSELVFCAMLKLHFSSKEIANYTMVQHRSIQQKKYRIRKKLNIPGETDIYHFFDTLQ
;
A
#
# COMPACT_ATOMS: atom_id res chain seq x y z
N MET A 1 11.07 -22.30 -23.91
CA MET A 1 11.50 -20.94 -24.34
C MET A 1 10.36 -19.91 -24.35
N MET A 2 9.18 -20.19 -24.92
CA MET A 2 8.06 -19.22 -25.00
C MET A 2 7.54 -18.70 -23.65
N ARG A 3 7.50 -19.52 -22.59
CA ARG A 3 7.10 -19.11 -21.23
C ARG A 3 8.11 -18.20 -20.52
N ILE A 4 9.40 -18.39 -20.78
CA ILE A 4 10.48 -17.54 -20.24
C ILE A 4 10.48 -16.19 -20.96
N PHE A 5 10.26 -16.20 -22.28
CA PHE A 5 10.14 -14.98 -23.08
C PHE A 5 8.94 -14.12 -22.64
N LEU A 6 7.78 -14.72 -22.35
CA LEU A 6 6.61 -14.03 -21.79
C LEU A 6 6.88 -13.44 -20.40
N PHE A 7 7.59 -14.16 -19.54
CA PHE A 7 7.97 -13.66 -18.21
C PHE A 7 8.95 -12.48 -18.29
N VAL A 8 9.95 -12.57 -19.17
CA VAL A 8 10.92 -11.48 -19.39
C VAL A 8 10.23 -10.28 -20.04
N LEU A 9 9.34 -10.49 -21.00
CA LEU A 9 8.56 -9.41 -21.62
C LEU A 9 7.66 -8.71 -20.59
N LEU A 10 7.01 -9.47 -19.71
CA LEU A 10 6.17 -8.93 -18.63
C LEU A 10 7.02 -8.13 -17.62
N PHE A 11 8.21 -8.61 -17.27
CA PHE A 11 9.14 -7.91 -16.39
C PHE A 11 9.64 -6.59 -16.99
N VAL A 12 9.99 -6.61 -18.29
CA VAL A 12 10.43 -5.41 -19.02
C VAL A 12 9.28 -4.39 -19.15
N LEU A 13 8.06 -4.84 -19.43
CA LEU A 13 6.88 -3.96 -19.52
C LEU A 13 6.54 -3.32 -18.16
N VAL A 14 6.58 -4.10 -17.07
CA VAL A 14 6.36 -3.57 -15.71
C VAL A 14 7.46 -2.59 -15.29
N SER A 15 8.72 -2.90 -15.62
CA SER A 15 9.86 -2.04 -15.29
C SER A 15 9.81 -0.70 -16.05
N CYS A 16 9.60 -0.73 -17.37
CA CYS A 16 9.45 0.46 -18.20
C CYS A 16 8.24 1.31 -17.77
N HIS A 17 7.13 0.68 -17.42
CA HIS A 17 5.94 1.38 -16.92
C HIS A 17 6.23 2.09 -15.59
N SER A 18 6.93 1.44 -14.66
CA SER A 18 7.30 2.04 -13.37
C SER A 18 8.22 3.25 -13.52
N HIS A 19 9.21 3.18 -14.43
CA HIS A 19 10.15 4.28 -14.66
C HIS A 19 9.46 5.48 -15.30
N SER A 20 8.63 5.23 -16.33
CA SER A 20 7.83 6.26 -16.97
C SER A 20 6.84 6.93 -16.00
N LYS A 21 6.26 6.16 -15.06
CA LYS A 21 5.36 6.71 -14.03
C LYS A 21 6.11 7.65 -13.08
N LYS A 22 7.24 7.22 -12.53
CA LYS A 22 8.06 8.05 -11.62
C LYS A 22 8.55 9.34 -12.27
N GLU A 23 8.90 9.30 -13.57
CA GLU A 23 9.31 10.52 -14.28
C GLU A 23 8.14 11.49 -14.48
N ALA A 24 6.93 10.99 -14.74
CA ALA A 24 5.73 11.81 -14.83
C ALA A 24 5.36 12.46 -13.49
N GLU A 25 5.46 11.71 -12.38
CA GLU A 25 5.26 12.21 -11.01
C GLU A 25 6.29 13.30 -10.67
N LYS A 26 7.57 13.09 -10.99
CA LYS A 26 8.62 14.10 -10.80
C LYS A 26 8.36 15.39 -11.60
N LYS A 27 7.92 15.28 -12.86
CA LYS A 27 7.55 16.44 -13.69
C LYS A 27 6.33 17.16 -13.11
N PHE A 28 5.35 16.41 -12.62
CA PHE A 28 4.18 16.96 -11.92
C PHE A 28 4.61 17.79 -10.71
N ASP A 29 5.44 17.24 -9.82
CA ASP A 29 5.85 17.90 -8.57
C ASP A 29 6.61 19.19 -8.85
N VAL A 30 7.59 19.13 -9.76
CA VAL A 30 8.44 20.28 -10.09
C VAL A 30 7.59 21.41 -10.68
N ALA A 31 6.67 21.08 -11.60
CA ALA A 31 5.81 22.07 -12.21
C ALA A 31 4.82 22.69 -11.19
N LEU A 32 4.21 21.85 -10.35
CA LEU A 32 3.29 22.29 -9.31
C LEU A 32 3.96 23.23 -8.33
N LEU A 33 5.07 22.82 -7.71
CA LEU A 33 5.70 23.58 -6.64
C LEU A 33 6.31 24.88 -7.14
N LYS A 34 6.93 24.90 -8.33
CA LYS A 34 7.48 26.14 -8.90
C LYS A 34 6.39 27.16 -9.26
N GLN A 35 5.29 26.71 -9.85
CA GLN A 35 4.17 27.60 -10.18
C GLN A 35 3.45 28.08 -8.90
N ASN A 36 3.28 27.18 -7.93
CA ASN A 36 2.69 27.51 -6.64
C ASN A 36 3.50 28.59 -5.91
N GLU A 37 4.82 28.44 -5.89
CA GLU A 37 5.72 29.42 -5.28
C GLU A 37 5.67 30.78 -6.01
N LYS A 38 5.64 30.77 -7.35
CA LYS A 38 5.47 31.99 -8.14
C LYS A 38 4.18 32.73 -7.76
N PHE A 39 3.04 32.04 -7.70
CA PHE A 39 1.78 32.65 -7.30
C PHE A 39 1.76 33.10 -5.84
N ARG A 40 2.41 32.34 -4.94
CA ARG A 40 2.53 32.71 -3.53
C ARG A 40 3.33 34.01 -3.36
N LEU A 41 4.46 34.14 -4.07
CA LEU A 41 5.31 35.33 -4.03
C LEU A 41 4.68 36.54 -4.72
N GLY A 42 3.99 36.32 -5.85
CA GLY A 42 3.28 37.37 -6.58
C GLY A 42 1.97 37.79 -5.92
N GLY A 43 1.45 36.96 -5.03
CA GLY A 43 0.22 37.25 -4.33
C GLY A 43 -1.06 36.96 -5.14
N GLU A 44 -1.03 35.89 -5.92
CA GLU A 44 -2.10 35.51 -6.84
C GLU A 44 -2.87 34.31 -6.26
N TYR A 45 -3.61 34.50 -5.17
CA TYR A 45 -4.26 33.40 -4.45
C TYR A 45 -5.30 32.65 -5.27
N ASP A 46 -6.12 33.35 -6.05
CA ASP A 46 -7.13 32.72 -6.90
C ASP A 46 -6.46 31.78 -7.90
N SER A 47 -5.32 32.22 -8.47
CA SER A 47 -4.50 31.41 -9.36
C SER A 47 -3.82 30.25 -8.63
N LEU A 48 -3.34 30.45 -7.40
CA LEU A 48 -2.79 29.38 -6.56
C LEU A 48 -3.84 28.31 -6.23
N ILE A 49 -5.04 28.72 -5.83
CA ILE A 49 -6.15 27.82 -5.51
C ILE A 49 -6.57 27.07 -6.78
N SER A 50 -6.76 27.77 -7.89
CA SER A 50 -7.12 27.18 -9.19
C SER A 50 -6.07 26.19 -9.68
N LEU A 51 -4.78 26.52 -9.51
CA LEU A 51 -3.67 25.63 -9.82
C LEU A 51 -3.76 24.33 -9.02
N ASN A 52 -3.90 24.41 -7.70
CA ASN A 52 -3.97 23.22 -6.85
C ASN A 52 -5.24 22.41 -7.10
N LYS A 53 -6.39 23.04 -7.37
CA LYS A 53 -7.62 22.35 -7.82
C LYS A 53 -7.39 21.56 -9.11
N LYS A 54 -6.71 22.16 -10.10
CA LYS A 54 -6.36 21.51 -11.37
C LYS A 54 -5.40 20.34 -11.16
N TYR A 55 -4.33 20.55 -10.41
CA TYR A 55 -3.31 19.53 -10.16
C TYR A 55 -3.85 18.40 -9.29
N TYR A 56 -4.76 18.66 -8.35
CA TYR A 56 -5.46 17.61 -7.61
C TYR A 56 -6.22 16.67 -8.54
N LYS A 57 -7.02 17.22 -9.48
CA LYS A 57 -7.74 16.42 -10.49
C LYS A 57 -6.78 15.66 -11.41
N GLN A 58 -5.63 16.24 -11.73
CA GLN A 58 -4.61 15.56 -12.51
C GLN A 58 -3.95 14.42 -11.73
N ALA A 59 -3.62 14.62 -10.45
CA ALA A 59 -3.09 13.59 -9.57
C ALA A 59 -4.07 12.42 -9.39
N ASP A 60 -5.37 12.71 -9.29
CA ASP A 60 -6.42 11.70 -9.29
C ASP A 60 -6.41 10.85 -10.57
N LYS A 61 -6.39 11.49 -11.75
CA LYS A 61 -6.30 10.78 -13.04
C LYS A 61 -5.02 9.96 -13.20
N MET A 62 -3.93 10.38 -12.56
CA MET A 62 -2.64 9.68 -12.59
C MET A 62 -2.54 8.55 -11.56
N ASN A 63 -3.54 8.38 -10.68
CA ASN A 63 -3.44 7.53 -9.48
C ASN A 63 -2.16 7.86 -8.69
N TYR A 64 -1.95 9.15 -8.44
CA TYR A 64 -0.79 9.69 -7.77
C TYR A 64 -1.21 10.33 -6.43
N PRO A 65 -1.36 9.53 -5.35
CA PRO A 65 -1.86 10.01 -4.07
C PRO A 65 -0.95 11.10 -3.47
N ASP A 66 0.37 10.95 -3.56
CA ASP A 66 1.30 11.93 -2.98
C ASP A 66 1.21 13.30 -3.66
N GLY A 67 0.90 13.33 -4.97
CA GLY A 67 0.58 14.56 -5.69
C GLY A 67 -0.68 15.26 -5.15
N LYS A 68 -1.69 14.50 -4.69
CA LYS A 68 -2.85 15.08 -3.98
C LYS A 68 -2.45 15.66 -2.62
N ALA A 69 -1.60 14.95 -1.87
CA ALA A 69 -1.06 15.44 -0.60
C ALA A 69 -0.30 16.77 -0.76
N LEU A 70 0.50 16.90 -1.82
CA LEU A 70 1.17 18.18 -2.14
C LEU A 70 0.18 19.32 -2.35
N CYS A 71 -0.93 19.10 -3.06
CA CYS A 71 -1.98 20.10 -3.23
C CYS A 71 -2.58 20.53 -1.89
N TYR A 72 -2.88 19.57 -1.01
CA TYR A 72 -3.36 19.88 0.34
C TYR A 72 -2.35 20.70 1.14
N ILE A 73 -1.07 20.33 1.14
CA ILE A 73 -0.01 21.08 1.86
C ILE A 73 0.12 22.51 1.32
N ASN A 74 0.05 22.71 0.00
CA ASN A 74 0.11 24.03 -0.62
C ASN A 74 -1.05 24.92 -0.17
N LEU A 75 -2.26 24.37 -0.15
CA LEU A 75 -3.46 25.09 0.30
C LEU A 75 -3.43 25.32 1.80
N ALA A 76 -2.89 24.39 2.59
CA ALA A 76 -2.71 24.57 4.02
C ALA A 76 -1.74 25.74 4.28
N GLU A 77 -0.61 25.80 3.58
CA GLU A 77 0.37 26.89 3.70
C GLU A 77 -0.20 28.27 3.34
N LEU A 78 -1.05 28.33 2.31
CA LEU A 78 -1.81 29.53 1.98
C LEU A 78 -2.71 29.94 3.16
N ASN A 79 -3.49 29.00 3.70
CA ASN A 79 -4.42 29.28 4.80
C ASN A 79 -3.70 29.69 6.09
N ILE A 80 -2.50 29.18 6.37
CA ILE A 80 -1.64 29.70 7.46
C ILE A 80 -1.34 31.19 7.24
N SER A 81 -0.97 31.56 6.01
CA SER A 81 -0.57 32.93 5.67
C SER A 81 -1.74 33.92 5.70
N LEU A 82 -2.97 33.39 5.67
CA LEU A 82 -4.21 34.14 5.79
C LEU A 82 -4.82 34.06 7.21
N GLU A 83 -4.10 33.47 8.16
CA GLU A 83 -4.56 33.23 9.54
C GLU A 83 -5.83 32.34 9.64
N ASN A 84 -6.13 31.58 8.58
CA ASN A 84 -7.24 30.64 8.54
C ASN A 84 -6.84 29.26 9.09
N PHE A 85 -6.53 29.22 10.38
CA PHE A 85 -5.94 28.04 11.02
C PHE A 85 -6.85 26.81 11.04
N GLN A 86 -8.17 27.00 11.08
CA GLN A 86 -9.13 25.88 11.04
C GLN A 86 -9.07 25.13 9.70
N LYS A 87 -9.14 25.85 8.57
CA LYS A 87 -9.02 25.22 7.25
C LYS A 87 -7.61 24.66 7.03
N ALA A 88 -6.56 25.33 7.50
CA ALA A 88 -5.20 24.79 7.44
C ALA A 88 -5.08 23.43 8.14
N GLN A 89 -5.66 23.28 9.34
CA GLN A 89 -5.67 22.01 10.08
C GLN A 89 -6.35 20.89 9.27
N ILE A 90 -7.56 21.12 8.74
CA ILE A 90 -8.28 20.12 7.93
C ILE A 90 -7.46 19.68 6.72
N LEU A 91 -6.83 20.63 6.03
CA LEU A 91 -5.99 20.32 4.87
C LEU A 91 -4.75 19.52 5.26
N PHE A 92 -4.13 19.80 6.42
CA PHE A 92 -3.04 18.97 6.93
C PHE A 92 -3.48 17.56 7.31
N ASP A 93 -4.67 17.41 7.90
CA ASP A 93 -5.20 16.10 8.25
C ASP A 93 -5.41 15.24 7.00
N ASN A 94 -5.97 15.82 5.94
CA ASN A 94 -6.12 15.14 4.63
C ASN A 94 -4.75 14.79 3.99
N ALA A 95 -3.78 15.70 4.06
CA ALA A 95 -2.44 15.42 3.54
C ALA A 95 -1.75 14.31 4.33
N LYS A 96 -1.96 14.28 5.66
CA LYS A 96 -1.37 13.29 6.57
C LYS A 96 -1.96 11.91 6.35
N GLU A 97 -3.28 11.79 6.19
CA GLU A 97 -3.95 10.51 5.90
C GLU A 97 -3.32 9.84 4.67
N ILE A 98 -2.98 10.61 3.65
CA ILE A 98 -2.30 10.10 2.45
C ILE A 98 -0.83 9.75 2.73
N LEU A 99 -0.10 10.66 3.39
CA LEU A 99 1.33 10.52 3.55
C LEU A 99 1.73 9.47 4.59
N ASP A 100 0.86 9.09 5.53
CA ASP A 100 1.20 8.07 6.53
C ASP A 100 1.59 6.74 5.87
N ASP A 101 0.94 6.38 4.75
CA ASP A 101 1.23 5.18 3.96
C ASP A 101 2.23 5.39 2.80
N SER A 102 2.71 6.63 2.59
CA SER A 102 3.63 6.96 1.48
C SER A 102 5.08 6.55 1.78
N GLU A 103 5.84 6.12 0.76
CA GLU A 103 7.28 5.92 0.85
C GLU A 103 8.09 7.17 0.46
N ASP A 104 7.44 8.25 0.01
CA ASP A 104 8.10 9.46 -0.46
C ASP A 104 8.59 10.35 0.70
N ASN A 105 9.88 10.17 1.04
CA ASN A 105 10.55 10.97 2.05
C ASN A 105 10.64 12.47 1.69
N LEU A 106 10.62 12.85 0.41
CA LEU A 106 10.69 14.25 -0.03
C LEU A 106 9.39 14.97 0.33
N HIS A 107 8.23 14.38 0.04
CA HIS A 107 6.93 14.98 0.38
C HIS A 107 6.66 14.96 1.87
N LYS A 108 7.03 13.87 2.58
CA LYS A 108 6.97 13.83 4.05
C LYS A 108 7.82 14.94 4.67
N ALA A 109 9.03 15.17 4.16
CA ALA A 109 9.89 16.25 4.64
C ALA A 109 9.24 17.62 4.42
N ARG A 110 8.64 17.84 3.25
CA ARG A 110 7.90 19.07 2.96
C ARG A 110 6.71 19.26 3.89
N PHE A 111 5.90 18.22 4.08
CA PHE A 111 4.75 18.22 4.99
C PHE A 111 5.18 18.68 6.38
N TYR A 112 6.18 18.03 6.99
CA TYR A 112 6.61 18.35 8.34
C TYR A 112 7.27 19.72 8.47
N ASN A 113 7.94 20.22 7.43
CA ASN A 113 8.47 21.58 7.43
C ASN A 113 7.36 22.64 7.50
N VAL A 114 6.32 22.50 6.66
CA VAL A 114 5.19 23.44 6.64
C VAL A 114 4.31 23.24 7.88
N TYR A 115 4.09 22.00 8.33
CA TYR A 115 3.35 21.70 9.55
C TYR A 115 4.07 22.22 10.81
N GLY A 116 5.40 22.23 10.80
CA GLY A 116 6.20 22.89 11.82
C GLY A 116 5.91 24.39 11.90
N ARG A 117 5.86 25.09 10.75
CA ARG A 117 5.46 26.51 10.68
C ARG A 117 4.07 26.72 11.28
N PHE A 118 3.10 25.89 10.90
CA PHE A 118 1.75 25.98 11.43
C PHE A 118 1.71 25.88 12.96
N ASN A 119 2.50 24.98 13.54
CA ASN A 119 2.57 24.83 14.99
C ASN A 119 3.18 26.06 15.70
N VAL A 120 4.02 26.87 15.05
CA VAL A 120 4.46 28.16 15.60
C VAL A 120 3.29 29.14 15.71
N GLU A 121 2.44 29.22 14.68
CA GLU A 121 1.25 30.09 14.72
C GLU A 121 0.27 29.65 15.83
N LEU A 122 0.20 28.35 16.10
CA LEU A 122 -0.55 27.77 17.23
C LEU A 122 0.17 27.91 18.59
N ARG A 123 1.29 28.65 18.65
CA ARG A 123 2.12 28.86 19.85
C ARG A 123 2.72 27.58 20.44
N ARG A 124 2.97 26.56 19.61
CA ARG A 124 3.55 25.25 19.98
C ARG A 124 4.98 25.13 19.46
N LEU A 125 5.88 25.98 19.98
CA LEU A 125 7.26 26.09 19.47
C LEU A 125 8.07 24.79 19.59
N ASP A 126 7.91 24.01 20.65
CA ASP A 126 8.64 22.75 20.80
C ASP A 126 8.21 21.71 19.76
N LYS A 127 6.90 21.61 19.47
CA LYS A 127 6.40 20.76 18.40
C LYS A 127 6.90 21.22 17.04
N ALA A 128 6.91 22.53 16.78
CA ALA A 128 7.45 23.08 15.54
C ALA A 128 8.92 22.66 15.33
N PHE A 129 9.73 22.69 16.38
CA PHE A 129 11.11 22.25 16.35
C PHE A 129 11.24 20.74 16.11
N GLN A 130 10.41 19.93 16.76
CA GLN A 130 10.35 18.48 16.55
C GLN A 130 10.02 18.15 15.09
N TYR A 131 8.95 18.73 14.53
CA TYR A 131 8.56 18.50 13.14
C TYR A 131 9.63 18.96 12.15
N ASN A 132 10.31 20.08 12.39
CA ASN A 132 11.39 20.50 11.51
C ASN A 132 12.64 19.58 11.57
N ASN A 133 12.91 18.97 12.73
CA ASN A 133 13.94 17.93 12.84
C ASN A 133 13.53 16.64 12.11
N GLU A 134 12.26 16.28 12.17
CA GLU A 134 11.71 15.15 11.41
C GLU A 134 11.83 15.41 9.91
N ALA A 135 11.46 16.60 9.44
CA ALA A 135 11.68 17.04 8.06
C ALA A 135 13.16 16.95 7.64
N MET A 136 14.09 17.37 8.52
CA MET A 136 15.53 17.27 8.29
C MET A 136 16.02 15.82 8.19
N SER A 137 15.45 14.89 8.97
CA SER A 137 15.77 13.46 8.90
C SER A 137 15.30 12.86 7.58
N LEU A 138 14.07 13.18 7.17
CA LEU A 138 13.43 12.67 5.96
C LEU A 138 14.11 13.18 4.70
N ILE A 139 14.41 14.49 4.62
CA ILE A 139 15.06 15.07 3.42
C ILE A 139 16.45 14.49 3.18
N ARG A 140 17.17 14.08 4.24
CA ARG A 140 18.47 13.40 4.10
C ARG A 140 18.32 12.01 3.47
N LYS A 141 17.24 11.31 3.76
CA LYS A 141 16.91 9.98 3.23
C LYS A 141 16.18 10.03 1.88
N SER A 142 15.83 11.20 1.38
CA SER A 142 15.10 11.34 0.12
C SER A 142 15.99 11.12 -1.10
N ASP A 143 15.39 10.65 -2.19
CA ASP A 143 16.03 10.55 -3.49
C ASP A 143 16.44 11.92 -4.06
N HIS A 144 17.28 11.90 -5.10
CA HIS A 144 17.68 13.12 -5.79
C HIS A 144 16.53 13.72 -6.60
N SER A 145 16.16 14.95 -6.26
CA SER A 145 15.11 15.71 -6.92
C SER A 145 15.56 17.18 -7.07
N PRO A 146 15.20 17.85 -8.18
CA PRO A 146 15.39 19.29 -8.33
C PRO A 146 14.77 20.14 -7.21
N LEU A 147 13.80 19.57 -6.48
CA LEU A 147 13.10 20.23 -5.37
C LEU A 147 13.80 20.06 -4.02
N LYS A 148 14.81 19.18 -3.95
CA LYS A 148 15.47 18.82 -2.69
C LYS A 148 16.13 20.04 -2.05
N ASP A 149 16.79 20.87 -2.85
CA ASP A 149 17.46 22.07 -2.38
C ASP A 149 16.47 23.14 -1.91
N ASP A 150 15.34 23.31 -2.60
CA ASP A 150 14.26 24.24 -2.20
C ASP A 150 13.64 23.86 -0.85
N ILE A 151 13.40 22.56 -0.64
CA ILE A 151 12.88 22.03 0.63
C ILE A 151 13.95 22.15 1.72
N LEU A 152 15.20 21.82 1.42
CA LEU A 152 16.31 21.92 2.36
C LEU A 152 16.59 23.36 2.79
N PHE A 153 16.50 24.31 1.85
CA PHE A 153 16.49 25.74 2.13
C PHE A 153 15.40 26.08 3.16
N SER A 154 14.16 25.67 2.90
CA SER A 154 13.01 25.94 3.78
C SER A 154 13.21 25.34 5.17
N ILE A 155 13.76 24.12 5.28
CA ILE A 155 14.06 23.47 6.56
C ILE A 155 15.15 24.24 7.34
N TYR A 156 16.25 24.62 6.68
CA TYR A 156 17.30 25.42 7.34
C TYR A 156 16.81 26.79 7.76
N PHE A 157 16.01 27.44 6.91
CA PHE A 157 15.44 28.76 7.19
C PHE A 157 14.50 28.71 8.41
N ARG A 158 13.58 27.75 8.46
CA ARG A 158 12.69 27.54 9.63
C ARG A 158 13.46 27.20 10.89
N GLN A 159 14.48 26.34 10.78
CA GLN A 159 15.34 25.99 11.91
C GLN A 159 16.00 27.23 12.52
N ALA A 160 16.52 28.13 11.68
CA ALA A 160 17.11 29.38 12.11
C ALA A 160 16.09 30.25 12.86
N ILE A 161 14.89 30.46 12.30
CA ILE A 161 13.81 31.23 12.95
C ILE A 161 13.45 30.65 14.33
N TYR A 162 13.29 29.34 14.44
CA TYR A 162 12.93 28.72 15.72
C TYR A 162 14.04 28.86 16.76
N LEU A 163 15.31 28.78 16.33
CA LEU A 163 16.46 29.02 17.21
C LEU A 163 16.51 30.49 17.68
N VAL A 164 16.13 31.45 16.83
CA VAL A 164 15.98 32.86 17.25
C VAL A 164 14.93 32.99 18.36
N GLN A 165 13.75 32.37 18.19
CA GLN A 165 12.69 32.39 19.23
C GLN A 165 13.13 31.71 20.53
N LYS A 166 13.97 30.67 20.45
CA LYS A 166 14.61 30.02 21.61
C LYS A 166 15.84 30.77 22.14
N LYS A 167 16.15 31.96 21.62
CA LYS A 167 17.31 32.79 22.00
C LYS A 167 18.68 32.10 21.77
N GLN A 168 18.73 31.12 20.86
CA GLN A 168 19.95 30.39 20.48
C GLN A 168 20.59 31.02 19.24
N TYR A 169 21.01 32.28 19.40
CA TYR A 169 21.37 33.20 18.32
C TYR A 169 22.53 32.73 17.43
N GLN A 170 23.66 32.32 18.02
CA GLN A 170 24.80 31.82 17.24
C GLN A 170 24.45 30.60 16.38
N LYS A 171 23.65 29.66 16.93
CA LYS A 171 23.18 28.50 16.18
C LYS A 171 22.23 28.93 15.06
N ALA A 172 21.34 29.89 15.33
CA ALA A 172 20.43 30.44 14.32
C ALA A 172 21.19 31.02 13.13
N LEU A 173 22.23 31.84 13.37
CA LEU A 173 23.06 32.41 12.31
C LEU A 173 23.75 31.33 11.47
N GLY A 174 24.24 30.26 12.11
CA GLY A 174 24.81 29.10 11.40
C GLY A 174 23.81 28.43 10.45
N TYR A 175 22.53 28.34 10.83
CA TYR A 175 21.47 27.82 9.97
C TYR A 175 21.04 28.79 8.87
N PHE A 176 20.98 30.09 9.14
CA PHE A 176 20.75 31.08 8.10
C PHE A 176 21.84 31.04 7.02
N HIS A 177 23.11 30.86 7.38
CA HIS A 177 24.19 30.68 6.41
C HIS A 177 24.05 29.39 5.59
N LYS A 178 23.54 28.30 6.19
CA LYS A 178 23.21 27.07 5.45
C LYS A 178 22.10 27.33 4.43
N ALA A 179 21.04 28.04 4.83
CA ALA A 179 19.95 28.43 3.93
C ALA A 179 20.47 29.34 2.80
N LYS A 180 21.26 30.37 3.12
CA LYS A 180 21.84 31.31 2.14
C LYS A 180 22.61 30.63 1.01
N ARG A 181 23.30 29.50 1.28
CA ARG A 181 24.03 28.76 0.24
C ARG A 181 23.12 28.11 -0.80
N LEU A 182 21.84 27.93 -0.48
CA LEU A 182 20.82 27.34 -1.33
C LEU A 182 19.86 28.41 -1.88
N ASP A 183 20.10 29.70 -1.60
CA ASP A 183 19.19 30.80 -1.92
C ASP A 183 19.81 31.82 -2.88
N ASP A 184 19.23 31.92 -4.06
CA ASP A 184 19.58 32.93 -5.06
C ASP A 184 18.61 34.14 -5.06
N THR A 185 17.53 34.07 -4.28
CA THR A 185 16.45 35.06 -4.28
C THR A 185 16.75 36.27 -3.38
N GLY A 186 17.56 36.07 -2.34
CA GLY A 186 17.89 37.09 -1.34
C GLY A 186 17.05 37.02 -0.07
N LEU A 187 16.12 36.07 0.05
CA LEU A 187 15.30 35.88 1.24
C LEU A 187 16.13 35.54 2.49
N ALA A 188 17.14 34.68 2.37
CA ALA A 188 18.06 34.40 3.48
C ALA A 188 18.90 35.62 3.85
N ASP A 189 19.31 36.43 2.87
CA ASP A 189 20.05 37.67 3.13
C ASP A 189 19.17 38.69 3.88
N CYS A 190 17.88 38.80 3.55
CA CYS A 190 16.92 39.60 4.33
C CYS A 190 16.86 39.15 5.79
N ALA A 191 16.65 37.85 6.03
CA ALA A 191 16.51 37.31 7.38
C ALA A 191 17.80 37.44 8.21
N ILE A 192 18.97 37.27 7.58
CA ILE A 192 20.27 37.52 8.25
C ILE A 192 20.38 39.00 8.60
N SER A 193 20.04 39.91 7.68
CA SER A 193 20.10 41.34 7.94
C SER A 193 19.23 41.72 9.13
N ASP A 194 17.96 41.30 9.13
CA ASP A 194 17.01 41.57 10.20
C ASP A 194 17.53 41.04 11.54
N TYR A 195 18.02 39.79 11.56
CA TYR A 195 18.64 39.19 12.73
C TYR A 195 19.88 39.97 13.23
N VAL A 196 20.81 40.34 12.35
CA VAL A 196 22.04 41.07 12.72
C VAL A 196 21.69 42.48 13.21
N TYR A 197 20.74 43.13 12.56
CA TYR A 197 20.22 44.44 12.94
C TYR A 197 19.62 44.44 14.34
N MET A 198 18.81 43.43 14.68
CA MET A 198 18.26 43.25 16.04
C MET A 198 19.35 43.11 17.13
N HIS A 199 20.55 42.64 16.77
CA HIS A 199 21.68 42.47 17.67
C HIS A 199 22.68 43.64 17.64
N LYS A 200 22.31 44.76 17.02
CA LYS A 200 23.01 46.06 17.02
C LYS A 200 24.37 46.11 16.32
N ASP A 201 24.67 45.17 15.42
CA ASP A 201 25.83 45.30 14.50
C ASP A 201 25.39 45.92 13.16
N LYS A 202 25.46 47.25 13.07
CA LYS A 202 24.87 48.02 11.97
C LYS A 202 25.59 47.80 10.64
N ASP A 203 26.91 47.80 10.65
CA ASP A 203 27.71 47.70 9.43
C ASP A 203 27.52 46.33 8.77
N SER A 204 27.46 45.28 9.60
CA SER A 204 27.14 43.94 9.13
C SER A 204 25.71 43.86 8.57
N ALA A 205 24.71 44.45 9.25
CA ALA A 205 23.34 44.47 8.77
C ALA A 205 23.21 45.16 7.41
N TYR A 206 23.83 46.33 7.24
CA TYR A 206 23.80 47.10 5.99
C TYR A 206 24.33 46.30 4.80
N LYS A 207 25.41 45.54 5.02
CA LYS A 207 25.99 44.65 4.00
C LYS A 207 24.99 43.59 3.54
N TYR A 208 24.30 42.92 4.47
CA TYR A 208 23.33 41.88 4.11
C TYR A 208 22.09 42.46 3.42
N ILE A 209 21.54 43.58 3.91
CA ILE A 209 20.35 44.17 3.28
C ILE A 209 20.65 44.70 1.88
N THR A 210 21.84 45.25 1.64
CA THR A 210 22.22 45.74 0.30
C THR A 210 22.33 44.58 -0.69
N ILE A 211 22.89 43.44 -0.27
CA ILE A 211 22.92 42.21 -1.08
C ILE A 211 21.50 41.72 -1.36
N ALA A 212 20.66 41.64 -0.33
CA ALA A 212 19.27 41.20 -0.47
C ALA A 212 18.48 42.11 -1.41
N TYR A 213 18.58 43.42 -1.23
CA TYR A 213 17.97 44.44 -2.07
C TYR A 213 18.39 44.28 -3.53
N ASN A 214 19.69 44.10 -3.78
CA ASN A 214 20.20 43.94 -5.13
C ASN A 214 19.68 42.65 -5.77
N LYS A 215 19.69 41.52 -5.06
CA LYS A 215 19.15 40.24 -5.57
C LYS A 215 17.65 40.33 -5.86
N ALA A 216 16.88 40.95 -4.97
CA ALA A 216 15.44 41.02 -5.06
C ALA A 216 14.97 42.04 -6.11
N ASN A 217 15.60 43.22 -6.19
CA ASN A 217 15.14 44.33 -7.03
C ASN A 217 15.81 44.43 -8.40
N LEU A 218 17.11 44.10 -8.56
CA LEU A 218 17.81 44.26 -9.85
C LEU A 218 17.29 43.29 -10.92
N ARG A 219 16.67 42.18 -10.51
CA ARG A 219 15.99 41.26 -11.43
C ARG A 219 14.59 41.77 -11.87
N GLY A 220 14.21 43.00 -11.50
CA GLY A 220 12.92 43.61 -11.84
C GLY A 220 11.72 42.96 -11.14
N LYS A 221 11.93 42.23 -10.05
CA LYS A 221 10.86 41.53 -9.33
C LYS A 221 10.13 42.50 -8.39
N GLU A 222 8.81 42.54 -8.52
CA GLU A 222 7.90 43.24 -7.58
C GLU A 222 7.08 42.16 -6.85
N ASP A 223 7.77 41.33 -6.07
CA ASP A 223 7.20 40.20 -5.33
C ASP A 223 7.40 40.34 -3.81
N GLY A 224 6.96 39.33 -3.05
CA GLY A 224 7.08 39.32 -1.58
C GLY A 224 8.51 39.43 -1.03
N ILE A 225 9.53 38.98 -1.78
CA ILE A 225 10.92 39.07 -1.33
C ILE A 225 11.43 40.50 -1.55
N ALA A 226 11.08 41.10 -2.69
CA ALA A 226 11.35 42.51 -2.94
C ALA A 226 10.63 43.40 -1.92
N LEU A 227 9.39 43.09 -1.55
CA LEU A 227 8.67 43.76 -0.46
C LEU A 227 9.50 43.73 0.83
N TYR A 228 9.89 42.53 1.28
CA TYR A 228 10.65 42.37 2.53
C TYR A 228 11.99 43.12 2.50
N ALA A 229 12.73 43.02 1.39
CA ALA A 229 14.01 43.71 1.23
C ALA A 229 13.88 45.24 1.26
N ASN A 230 12.83 45.80 0.65
CA ASN A 230 12.61 47.25 0.70
C ASN A 230 12.15 47.71 2.10
N THR A 231 11.34 46.91 2.81
CA THR A 231 10.91 47.22 4.18
C THR A 231 12.11 47.28 5.13
N ILE A 232 12.94 46.23 5.21
CA ILE A 232 14.11 46.22 6.10
C ILE A 232 15.10 47.34 5.73
N LEU A 233 15.29 47.62 4.43
CA LEU A 233 16.17 48.72 4.01
C LEU A 233 15.64 50.08 4.46
N GLY A 234 14.32 50.28 4.38
CA GLY A 234 13.65 51.47 4.89
C GLY A 234 13.80 51.63 6.40
N GLU A 235 13.56 50.56 7.16
CA GLU A 235 13.75 50.52 8.62
C GLU A 235 15.20 50.83 9.02
N TYR A 236 16.17 50.25 8.29
CA TYR A 236 17.60 50.53 8.49
C TYR A 236 17.89 52.03 8.33
N PHE A 237 17.47 52.64 7.22
CA PHE A 237 17.72 54.06 6.97
C PHE A 237 16.96 54.97 7.94
N LEU A 238 15.74 54.59 8.33
CA LEU A 238 14.95 55.33 9.31
C LEU A 238 15.65 55.38 10.67
N TYR A 239 16.26 54.27 11.08
CA TYR A 239 17.05 54.18 12.31
C TYR A 239 18.37 54.93 12.22
N ASP A 240 19.02 54.87 11.05
CA ASP A 240 20.26 55.61 10.76
C ASP A 240 20.01 57.11 10.46
N LYS A 241 18.76 57.57 10.58
CA LYS A 241 18.32 58.96 10.36
C LYS A 241 18.55 59.48 8.93
N GLN A 242 18.71 58.59 7.95
CA GLN A 242 18.76 58.92 6.53
C GLN A 242 17.33 58.97 5.97
N TYR A 243 16.55 59.98 6.38
CA TYR A 243 15.11 60.02 6.17
C TYR A 243 14.69 59.98 4.69
N ASP A 244 15.39 60.68 3.79
CA ASP A 244 15.07 60.66 2.36
C ASP A 244 15.19 59.27 1.75
N LYS A 245 16.25 58.53 2.12
CA LYS A 245 16.46 57.15 1.66
C LYS A 245 15.46 56.18 2.29
N ALA A 246 15.11 56.41 3.55
CA ALA A 246 14.08 55.64 4.24
C ALA A 246 12.72 55.80 3.55
N GLU A 247 12.33 57.04 3.24
CA GLU A 247 11.08 57.33 2.54
C GLU A 247 11.04 56.65 1.17
N GLN A 248 12.10 56.77 0.37
CA GLN A 248 12.20 56.10 -0.94
C GLN A 248 12.01 54.58 -0.85
N ALA A 249 12.70 53.94 0.10
CA ALA A 249 12.60 52.48 0.30
C ALA A 249 11.20 52.07 0.80
N LEU A 250 10.65 52.77 1.78
CA LEU A 250 9.33 52.47 2.36
C LEU A 250 8.18 52.71 1.38
N ILE A 251 8.24 53.77 0.57
CA ILE A 251 7.25 54.03 -0.48
C ILE A 251 7.32 52.95 -1.56
N LYS A 252 8.53 52.51 -1.93
CA LYS A 252 8.70 51.38 -2.87
C LYS A 252 8.14 50.09 -2.29
N ALA A 253 8.40 49.80 -1.01
CA ALA A 253 7.78 48.67 -0.29
C ALA A 253 6.24 48.76 -0.32
N LEU A 254 5.68 49.94 -0.04
CA LEU A 254 4.24 50.17 -0.04
C LEU A 254 3.62 49.94 -1.43
N LYS A 255 4.30 50.39 -2.50
CA LYS A 255 3.88 50.14 -3.89
C LYS A 255 3.82 48.64 -4.20
N ILE A 256 4.86 47.90 -3.82
CA ILE A 256 4.90 46.43 -4.01
C ILE A 256 3.78 45.78 -3.20
N ASN A 257 3.59 46.15 -1.93
CA ASN A 257 2.55 45.60 -1.06
C ASN A 257 1.14 45.77 -1.65
N ASN A 258 0.85 46.94 -2.23
CA ASN A 258 -0.42 47.19 -2.91
C ASN A 258 -0.57 46.33 -4.18
N LYS A 259 0.50 46.15 -4.95
CA LYS A 259 0.50 45.30 -6.16
C LYS A 259 0.30 43.82 -5.82
N THR A 260 0.96 43.33 -4.76
CA THR A 260 0.82 41.95 -4.26
C THR A 260 -0.45 41.76 -3.43
N LYS A 261 -1.48 42.57 -3.64
CA LYS A 261 -2.80 42.51 -2.96
C LYS A 261 -2.73 42.38 -1.43
N ARG A 262 -1.70 42.96 -0.79
CA ARG A 262 -1.52 43.03 0.68
C ARG A 262 -1.45 41.69 1.40
N ILE A 263 -0.90 40.69 0.72
CA ILE A 263 -0.85 39.28 1.12
C ILE A 263 0.05 39.02 2.32
N TYR A 264 1.02 39.90 2.43
CA TYR A 264 1.83 40.10 3.59
C TYR A 264 1.12 41.13 4.48
N VAL A 265 -0.10 40.82 4.94
CA VAL A 265 -0.93 41.71 5.78
C VAL A 265 -0.11 42.22 6.97
N TYR A 266 0.78 41.35 7.48
CA TYR A 266 1.81 41.69 8.45
C TYR A 266 2.60 42.94 8.05
N TYR A 267 3.19 42.98 6.85
CA TYR A 267 4.11 44.04 6.42
C TYR A 267 3.42 45.37 6.11
N GLY A 268 2.19 45.35 5.57
CA GLY A 268 1.47 46.57 5.23
C GLY A 268 1.31 47.53 6.42
N LYS A 269 0.91 46.99 7.59
CA LYS A 269 0.79 47.79 8.81
C LYS A 269 2.16 48.29 9.30
N TYR A 270 3.23 47.49 9.27
CA TYR A 270 4.54 47.98 9.70
C TYR A 270 5.07 49.09 8.79
N ILE A 271 4.91 48.96 7.47
CA ILE A 271 5.30 50.02 6.53
C ILE A 271 4.56 51.33 6.82
N TYR A 272 3.25 51.28 7.10
CA TYR A 272 2.50 52.47 7.51
C TYR A 272 2.99 53.05 8.83
N ASN A 273 3.30 52.21 9.82
CA ASN A 273 3.87 52.66 11.09
C ASN A 273 5.27 53.29 10.90
N ASP A 274 6.11 52.75 10.04
CA ASP A 274 7.45 53.27 9.77
C ASP A 274 7.38 54.60 9.02
N LEU A 275 6.48 54.73 8.04
CA LEU A 275 6.20 56.00 7.38
C LEU A 275 5.64 57.03 8.37
N ARG A 276 4.71 56.63 9.27
CA ARG A 276 4.25 57.50 10.36
C ARG A 276 5.43 58.01 11.19
N MET A 277 6.28 57.11 11.67
CA MET A 277 7.46 57.44 12.48
C MET A 277 8.45 58.34 11.72
N LEU A 278 8.63 58.13 10.42
CA LEU A 278 9.46 58.96 9.56
C LEU A 278 8.94 60.39 9.55
N TYR A 279 7.67 60.60 9.23
CA TYR A 279 7.10 61.94 9.13
C TYR A 279 6.93 62.64 10.49
N GLU A 280 6.73 61.89 11.57
CA GLU A 280 6.80 62.42 12.95
C GLU A 280 8.20 62.99 13.25
N ARG A 281 9.26 62.29 12.81
CA ARG A 281 10.66 62.71 13.04
C ARG A 281 11.11 63.85 12.13
N THR A 282 10.54 63.96 10.92
CA THR A 282 10.85 65.06 9.99
C THR A 282 9.94 66.28 10.17
N GLY A 283 8.89 66.18 10.98
CA GLY A 283 7.99 67.28 11.34
C GLY A 283 6.77 67.46 10.42
N ASP A 284 6.56 66.57 9.46
CA ASP A 284 5.39 66.59 8.56
C ASP A 284 4.17 65.95 9.25
N LYS A 285 3.46 66.77 10.04
CA LYS A 285 2.31 66.33 10.85
C LYS A 285 1.15 65.80 9.99
N GLU A 286 0.97 66.34 8.79
CA GLU A 286 -0.14 65.95 7.90
C GLU A 286 0.07 64.53 7.39
N LYS A 287 1.27 64.23 6.85
CA LYS A 287 1.61 62.87 6.41
C LYS A 287 1.67 61.90 7.57
N ALA A 288 2.21 62.31 8.72
CA ALA A 288 2.21 61.48 9.92
C ALA A 288 0.79 61.04 10.30
N TYR A 289 -0.17 61.98 10.33
CA TYR A 289 -1.56 61.67 10.62
C TYR A 289 -2.20 60.77 9.55
N PHE A 290 -1.93 61.03 8.27
CA PHE A 290 -2.39 60.18 7.16
C PHE A 290 -1.95 58.71 7.35
N TYR A 291 -0.65 58.49 7.63
CA TYR A 291 -0.12 57.15 7.80
C TYR A 291 -0.53 56.50 9.12
N LEU A 292 -0.80 57.28 10.18
CA LEU A 292 -1.44 56.77 11.39
C LEU A 292 -2.84 56.22 11.09
N LYS A 293 -3.66 56.97 10.34
CA LYS A 293 -5.00 56.50 9.93
C LYS A 293 -4.91 55.24 9.08
N ALA A 294 -4.00 55.21 8.10
CA ALA A 294 -3.76 54.03 7.26
C ALA A 294 -3.28 52.81 8.06
N TYR A 295 -2.43 53.03 9.08
CA TYR A 295 -2.00 51.99 10.01
C TYR A 295 -3.18 51.41 10.80
N THR A 296 -4.00 52.25 11.43
CA THR A 296 -5.18 51.82 12.19
C THR A 296 -6.17 51.07 11.30
N GLU A 297 -6.48 51.61 10.11
CA GLU A 297 -7.33 50.92 9.15
C GLU A 297 -6.75 49.57 8.74
N ALA A 298 -5.44 49.46 8.48
CA ALA A 298 -4.81 48.20 8.14
C ALA A 298 -4.77 47.20 9.30
N PHE A 299 -4.69 47.68 10.54
CA PHE A 299 -4.72 46.87 11.76
C PHE A 299 -6.14 46.31 12.01
N ASP A 300 -7.15 47.14 11.83
CA ASP A 300 -8.57 46.80 12.06
C ASP A 300 -9.21 46.03 10.90
N ARG A 301 -8.57 46.05 9.72
CA ARG A 301 -9.03 45.32 8.53
C ARG A 301 -8.89 43.82 8.75
N THR A 302 -9.91 43.20 9.34
CA THR A 302 -10.19 41.79 9.10
C THR A 302 -10.52 41.65 7.61
N ASN A 303 -9.74 40.86 6.89
CA ASN A 303 -9.95 40.59 5.47
C ASN A 303 -11.19 39.69 5.26
N THR A 304 -12.31 39.96 5.93
CA THR A 304 -13.50 39.13 6.03
C THR A 304 -14.07 38.78 4.66
N SER A 305 -14.08 39.73 3.71
CA SER A 305 -14.55 39.48 2.33
C SER A 305 -13.60 38.54 1.56
N LEU A 306 -12.28 38.75 1.63
CA LEU A 306 -11.30 37.86 1.00
C LEU A 306 -11.33 36.47 1.64
N LEU A 307 -11.38 36.40 2.97
CA LEU A 307 -11.50 35.17 3.73
C LEU A 307 -12.80 34.43 3.40
N ALA A 308 -13.91 35.14 3.21
CA ALA A 308 -15.18 34.53 2.82
C ALA A 308 -15.09 33.87 1.43
N THR A 309 -14.53 34.56 0.42
CA THR A 309 -14.32 33.99 -0.91
C THR A 309 -13.40 32.77 -0.85
N ILE A 310 -12.29 32.86 -0.13
CA ILE A 310 -11.35 31.75 0.02
C ILE A 310 -11.98 30.59 0.79
N ASN A 311 -12.77 30.85 1.82
CA ASN A 311 -13.47 29.82 2.57
C ASN A 311 -14.46 29.05 1.69
N GLN A 312 -15.25 29.75 0.87
CA GLN A 312 -16.15 29.13 -0.08
C GLN A 312 -15.38 28.24 -1.07
N ASP A 313 -14.26 28.74 -1.59
CA ASP A 313 -13.40 27.97 -2.50
C ASP A 313 -12.77 26.74 -1.86
N MET A 314 -12.36 26.85 -0.60
CA MET A 314 -11.79 25.77 0.20
C MET A 314 -12.86 24.73 0.56
N GLU A 315 -14.08 25.15 0.89
CA GLU A 315 -15.19 24.23 1.16
C GLU A 315 -15.58 23.43 -0.06
N SER A 316 -15.69 24.09 -1.21
CA SER A 316 -15.89 23.41 -2.49
C SER A 316 -14.78 22.39 -2.76
N PHE A 317 -13.51 22.76 -2.54
CA PHE A 317 -12.39 21.86 -2.73
C PHE A 317 -12.42 20.66 -1.78
N ILE A 318 -12.58 20.89 -0.48
CA ILE A 318 -12.62 19.83 0.54
C ILE A 318 -13.77 18.87 0.25
N THR A 319 -14.96 19.39 -0.04
CA THR A 319 -16.16 18.58 -0.33
C THR A 319 -15.96 17.70 -1.55
N VAL A 320 -15.48 18.27 -2.67
CA VAL A 320 -15.19 17.50 -3.88
C VAL A 320 -14.13 16.44 -3.61
N SER A 321 -13.08 16.80 -2.86
CA SER A 321 -11.99 15.88 -2.57
C SER A 321 -12.42 14.69 -1.69
N GLN A 322 -13.33 14.92 -0.73
CA GLN A 322 -13.94 13.87 0.09
C GLN A 322 -14.86 12.98 -0.74
N GLN A 323 -15.70 13.57 -1.61
CA GLN A 323 -16.55 12.80 -2.53
C GLN A 323 -15.72 11.90 -3.46
N ASP A 324 -14.61 12.41 -4.00
CA ASP A 324 -13.71 11.61 -4.84
C ASP A 324 -13.12 10.43 -4.04
N ALA A 325 -12.70 10.67 -2.78
CA ALA A 325 -12.18 9.62 -1.91
C ALA A 325 -13.24 8.55 -1.57
N ASP A 326 -14.47 8.97 -1.26
CA ASP A 326 -15.59 8.06 -0.98
C ASP A 326 -15.99 7.25 -2.21
N GLN A 327 -16.01 7.88 -3.40
CA GLN A 327 -16.25 7.18 -4.65
C GLN A 327 -15.18 6.14 -4.95
N HIS A 328 -13.90 6.44 -4.70
CA HIS A 328 -12.80 5.47 -4.83
C HIS A 328 -12.96 4.31 -3.84
N LYS A 329 -13.23 4.59 -2.56
CA LYS A 329 -13.50 3.56 -1.54
C LYS A 329 -14.67 2.67 -1.96
N SER A 330 -15.77 3.25 -2.41
CA SER A 330 -16.95 2.52 -2.90
C SER A 330 -16.64 1.62 -4.09
N LYS A 331 -15.88 2.11 -5.08
CA LYS A 331 -15.42 1.29 -6.23
C LYS A 331 -14.56 0.11 -5.78
N ILE A 332 -13.66 0.30 -4.82
CA ILE A 332 -12.84 -0.78 -4.27
C ILE A 332 -13.73 -1.83 -3.60
N TYR A 333 -14.69 -1.43 -2.77
CA TYR A 333 -15.64 -2.36 -2.14
C TYR A 333 -16.43 -3.17 -3.18
N TRP A 334 -16.86 -2.53 -4.27
CA TRP A 334 -17.51 -3.22 -5.38
C TRP A 334 -16.60 -4.26 -6.05
N ILE A 335 -15.34 -3.92 -6.35
CA ILE A 335 -14.38 -4.83 -6.98
C ILE A 335 -14.08 -6.04 -6.08
N VAL A 336 -13.86 -5.81 -4.78
CA VAL A 336 -13.61 -6.87 -3.80
C VAL A 336 -14.82 -7.78 -3.67
N SER A 337 -16.03 -7.20 -3.60
CA SER A 337 -17.28 -7.96 -3.52
C SER A 337 -17.50 -8.83 -4.77
N LEU A 338 -17.22 -8.29 -5.96
CA LEU A 338 -17.33 -9.04 -7.22
C LEU A 338 -16.30 -10.18 -7.29
N SER A 339 -15.07 -9.93 -6.83
CA SER A 339 -13.99 -10.92 -6.78
C SER A 339 -14.34 -12.07 -5.83
N PHE A 340 -14.90 -11.75 -4.66
CA PHE A 340 -15.37 -12.73 -3.69
C PHE A 340 -16.52 -13.58 -4.25
N LEU A 341 -17.47 -12.97 -4.94
CA LEU A 341 -18.55 -13.69 -5.62
C LEU A 341 -18.00 -14.67 -6.66
N GLY A 342 -17.01 -14.26 -7.46
CA GLY A 342 -16.32 -15.12 -8.41
C GLY A 342 -15.65 -16.33 -7.75
N LEU A 343 -14.95 -16.13 -6.62
CA LEU A 343 -14.35 -17.22 -5.85
C LEU A 343 -15.39 -18.18 -5.28
N CYS A 344 -16.51 -17.67 -4.78
CA CYS A 344 -17.63 -18.50 -4.31
C CYS A 344 -18.21 -19.37 -5.43
N LEU A 345 -18.41 -18.81 -6.64
CA LEU A 345 -18.89 -19.57 -7.80
C LEU A 345 -17.92 -20.67 -8.21
N LEU A 346 -16.61 -20.39 -8.23
CA LEU A 346 -15.58 -21.39 -8.48
C LEU A 346 -15.57 -22.49 -7.41
N GLY A 347 -15.76 -22.12 -6.14
CA GLY A 347 -15.89 -23.07 -5.03
C GLY A 347 -17.09 -24.01 -5.19
N VAL A 348 -18.26 -23.47 -5.56
CA VAL A 348 -19.46 -24.28 -5.84
C VAL A 348 -19.24 -25.19 -7.04
N TYR A 349 -18.60 -24.69 -8.10
CA TYR A 349 -18.27 -25.49 -9.28
C TYR A 349 -17.32 -26.66 -8.95
N ALA A 350 -16.24 -26.38 -8.21
CA ALA A 350 -15.31 -27.41 -7.75
C ALA A 350 -16.00 -28.43 -6.83
N TRP A 351 -16.88 -27.98 -5.92
CA TRP A 351 -17.65 -28.85 -5.06
C TRP A 351 -18.57 -29.78 -5.86
N ARG A 352 -19.27 -29.27 -6.87
CA ARG A 352 -20.09 -30.08 -7.79
C ARG A 352 -19.26 -31.15 -8.51
N ILE A 353 -18.05 -30.80 -8.98
CA ILE A 353 -17.13 -31.78 -9.59
C ILE A 353 -16.72 -32.84 -8.57
N ILE A 354 -16.29 -32.45 -7.36
CA ILE A 354 -15.86 -33.38 -6.31
C ILE A 354 -17.01 -34.34 -5.94
N VAL A 355 -18.22 -33.83 -5.76
CA VAL A 355 -19.40 -34.67 -5.46
C VAL A 355 -19.67 -35.64 -6.61
N THR A 356 -19.57 -35.18 -7.86
CA THR A 356 -19.79 -36.03 -9.05
C THR A 356 -18.73 -37.12 -9.16
N LEU A 357 -17.45 -36.79 -8.94
CA LEU A 357 -16.35 -37.75 -8.93
C LEU A 357 -16.48 -38.75 -7.78
N ARG A 358 -16.90 -38.31 -6.58
CA ARG A 358 -17.18 -39.21 -5.43
C ARG A 358 -18.31 -40.19 -5.75
N LYS A 359 -19.40 -39.73 -6.38
CA LYS A 359 -20.50 -40.61 -6.80
C LYS A 359 -20.03 -41.65 -7.83
N ARG A 360 -19.29 -41.23 -8.86
CA ARG A 360 -18.71 -42.13 -9.87
C ARG A 360 -17.77 -43.17 -9.24
N LYS A 361 -16.90 -42.75 -8.31
CA LYS A 361 -16.00 -43.66 -7.59
C LYS A 361 -16.78 -44.74 -6.81
N LYS A 362 -17.89 -44.38 -6.15
CA LYS A 362 -18.74 -45.35 -5.43
C LYS A 362 -19.41 -46.35 -6.38
N ILE A 363 -19.89 -45.89 -7.54
CA ILE A 363 -20.51 -46.77 -8.56
C ILE A 363 -19.47 -47.76 -9.08
N LEU A 364 -18.30 -47.28 -9.51
CA LEU A 364 -17.20 -48.11 -10.00
C LEU A 364 -16.73 -49.14 -8.96
N ALA A 365 -16.67 -48.76 -7.67
CA ALA A 365 -16.32 -49.69 -6.61
C ALA A 365 -17.35 -50.82 -6.47
N ARG A 366 -18.65 -50.51 -6.56
CA ARG A 366 -19.72 -51.52 -6.50
C ARG A 366 -19.75 -52.41 -7.73
N GLU A 367 -19.50 -51.86 -8.92
CA GLU A 367 -19.38 -52.63 -10.15
C GLU A 367 -18.19 -53.61 -10.09
N ALA A 368 -17.04 -53.16 -9.58
CA ALA A 368 -15.86 -54.01 -9.39
C ALA A 368 -16.13 -55.14 -8.38
N GLU A 369 -16.83 -54.87 -7.28
CA GLU A 369 -17.23 -55.88 -6.30
C GLU A 369 -18.19 -56.91 -6.89
N ASN A 370 -19.24 -56.44 -7.59
CA ASN A 370 -20.19 -57.32 -8.29
C ASN A 370 -19.53 -58.17 -9.38
N LEU A 371 -18.50 -57.62 -10.07
CA LEU A 371 -17.73 -58.38 -11.05
C LEU A 371 -16.90 -59.47 -10.35
N LYS A 372 -16.26 -59.14 -9.22
CA LYS A 372 -15.48 -60.10 -8.43
C LYS A 372 -16.34 -61.25 -7.93
N ILE A 373 -17.56 -60.98 -7.44
CA ILE A 373 -18.51 -62.01 -7.01
C ILE A 373 -18.86 -62.91 -8.20
N ARG A 374 -19.30 -62.35 -9.32
CA ARG A 374 -19.63 -63.14 -10.53
C ARG A 374 -18.47 -63.98 -11.06
N MET A 375 -17.25 -63.45 -11.00
CA MET A 375 -16.06 -64.21 -11.39
C MET A 375 -15.79 -65.39 -10.45
N ASN A 376 -16.02 -65.24 -9.14
CA ASN A 376 -15.88 -66.33 -8.18
C ASN A 376 -16.97 -67.39 -8.38
N ASP A 377 -18.23 -66.99 -8.56
CA ASP A 377 -19.35 -67.91 -8.81
C ASP A 377 -19.08 -68.75 -10.07
N ASN A 378 -18.67 -68.11 -11.17
CA ASN A 378 -18.34 -68.80 -12.42
C ASN A 378 -17.18 -69.80 -12.26
N LYS A 379 -16.17 -69.47 -11.46
CA LYS A 379 -15.05 -70.40 -11.19
C LYS A 379 -15.51 -71.62 -10.40
N GLN A 380 -16.40 -71.43 -9.43
CA GLN A 380 -16.94 -72.53 -8.64
C GLN A 380 -17.81 -73.46 -9.50
N GLU A 381 -18.66 -72.91 -10.37
CA GLU A 381 -19.43 -73.69 -11.33
C GLU A 381 -18.55 -74.47 -12.32
N GLU A 382 -17.49 -73.84 -12.86
CA GLU A 382 -16.52 -74.47 -13.75
C GLU A 382 -15.89 -75.72 -13.10
N ILE A 383 -15.45 -75.61 -11.86
CA ILE A 383 -14.81 -76.72 -11.11
C ILE A 383 -15.80 -77.85 -10.83
N ILE A 384 -17.04 -77.50 -10.46
CA ILE A 384 -18.10 -78.50 -10.25
C ILE A 384 -18.34 -79.28 -11.55
N GLU A 385 -18.43 -78.61 -12.70
CA GLU A 385 -18.64 -79.27 -14.00
C GLU A 385 -17.45 -80.15 -14.40
N LEU A 386 -16.20 -79.69 -14.21
CA LEU A 386 -15.01 -80.53 -14.44
C LEU A 386 -15.03 -81.79 -13.57
N GLY A 387 -15.45 -81.66 -12.30
CA GLY A 387 -15.60 -82.79 -11.37
C GLY A 387 -16.67 -83.80 -11.82
N LYS A 388 -17.82 -83.32 -12.32
CA LYS A 388 -18.88 -84.18 -12.86
C LYS A 388 -18.45 -84.94 -14.12
N LYS A 389 -17.63 -84.32 -14.96
CA LYS A 389 -17.09 -84.94 -16.19
C LYS A 389 -15.90 -85.86 -15.93
N ASN A 390 -15.37 -85.88 -14.71
CA ASN A 390 -14.13 -86.56 -14.36
C ASN A 390 -12.97 -86.13 -15.27
N ASP A 391 -12.89 -84.83 -15.54
CA ASP A 391 -11.91 -84.24 -16.43
C ASP A 391 -10.50 -84.26 -15.80
N PRO A 392 -9.43 -84.61 -16.55
CA PRO A 392 -8.06 -84.58 -16.04
C PRO A 392 -7.62 -83.23 -15.45
N GLU A 393 -8.16 -82.10 -15.96
CA GLU A 393 -7.85 -80.75 -15.48
C GLU A 393 -8.53 -80.40 -14.15
N PHE A 394 -9.48 -81.21 -13.68
CA PHE A 394 -10.25 -80.96 -12.46
C PHE A 394 -9.35 -80.72 -11.24
N LEU A 395 -8.32 -81.54 -11.03
CA LEU A 395 -7.46 -81.43 -9.85
C LEU A 395 -6.64 -80.14 -9.88
N ASP A 396 -6.09 -79.78 -11.04
CA ASP A 396 -5.26 -78.59 -11.17
C ASP A 396 -6.10 -77.33 -11.00
N ARG A 397 -7.31 -77.29 -11.58
CA ARG A 397 -8.26 -76.18 -11.40
C ARG A 397 -8.79 -76.06 -9.97
N PHE A 398 -8.99 -77.20 -9.32
CA PHE A 398 -9.38 -77.26 -7.91
C PHE A 398 -8.26 -76.74 -7.00
N LYS A 399 -7.00 -77.11 -7.24
CA LYS A 399 -5.83 -76.60 -6.49
C LYS A 399 -5.67 -75.09 -6.62
N GLU A 400 -5.94 -74.52 -7.79
CA GLU A 400 -5.92 -73.05 -7.99
C GLU A 400 -6.98 -72.33 -7.16
N THR A 401 -8.11 -72.98 -6.89
CA THR A 401 -9.28 -72.35 -6.25
C THR A 401 -9.36 -72.64 -4.76
N TYR A 402 -8.88 -73.81 -4.32
CA TYR A 402 -8.82 -74.24 -2.92
C TYR A 402 -7.39 -74.63 -2.52
N PRO A 403 -6.40 -73.72 -2.63
CA PRO A 403 -5.00 -74.04 -2.32
C PRO A 403 -4.79 -74.34 -0.82
N GLU A 404 -5.54 -73.67 0.06
CA GLU A 404 -5.46 -73.86 1.52
C GLU A 404 -5.96 -75.25 1.94
N PHE A 405 -7.06 -75.70 1.35
CA PHE A 405 -7.61 -77.04 1.57
C PHE A 405 -6.58 -78.13 1.24
N ILE A 406 -5.91 -78.00 0.08
CA ILE A 406 -4.88 -78.96 -0.35
C ILE A 406 -3.68 -78.92 0.61
N ALA A 407 -3.25 -77.73 1.04
CA ALA A 407 -2.19 -77.60 2.02
C ALA A 407 -2.55 -78.29 3.35
N GLN A 408 -3.78 -78.11 3.84
CA GLN A 408 -4.24 -78.74 5.07
C GLN A 408 -4.32 -80.27 4.97
N LEU A 409 -4.74 -80.82 3.81
CA LEU A 409 -4.70 -82.27 3.59
C LEU A 409 -3.29 -82.84 3.66
N PHE A 410 -2.31 -82.16 3.06
CA PHE A 410 -0.92 -82.57 3.13
C PHE A 410 -0.30 -82.41 4.53
N MET A 411 -0.77 -81.46 5.34
CA MET A 411 -0.36 -81.37 6.75
C MET A 411 -0.82 -82.58 7.57
N ILE A 412 -1.99 -83.13 7.27
CA ILE A 412 -2.52 -84.32 7.95
C ILE A 412 -1.84 -85.58 7.45
N ASN A 413 -1.69 -85.72 6.13
CA ASN A 413 -1.03 -86.86 5.51
C ASN A 413 -0.22 -86.43 4.27
N PRO A 414 1.11 -86.29 4.39
CA PRO A 414 1.98 -85.90 3.28
C PRO A 414 2.02 -86.88 2.11
N ASN A 415 1.60 -88.14 2.33
CA ASN A 415 1.73 -89.24 1.36
C ASN A 415 0.43 -89.49 0.56
N LEU A 416 -0.48 -88.51 0.48
CA LEU A 416 -1.69 -88.62 -0.33
C LEU A 416 -1.35 -88.62 -1.82
N GLU A 417 -1.86 -89.61 -2.55
CA GLU A 417 -1.69 -89.70 -4.00
C GLU A 417 -2.62 -88.74 -4.74
N ASN A 418 -2.29 -88.35 -5.98
CA ASN A 418 -3.16 -87.52 -6.83
C ASN A 418 -4.58 -88.13 -6.98
N SER A 419 -4.69 -89.45 -7.09
CA SER A 419 -5.97 -90.15 -7.19
C SER A 419 -6.83 -90.04 -5.92
N GLU A 420 -6.20 -89.79 -4.78
CA GLU A 420 -6.81 -89.58 -3.47
C GLU A 420 -7.17 -88.11 -3.27
N LEU A 421 -6.34 -87.19 -3.77
CA LEU A 421 -6.64 -85.75 -3.79
C LEU A 421 -7.84 -85.43 -4.67
N VAL A 422 -7.95 -86.03 -5.86
CA VAL A 422 -9.16 -85.92 -6.71
C VAL A 422 -10.40 -86.36 -5.93
N PHE A 423 -10.29 -87.45 -5.17
CA PHE A 423 -11.40 -87.97 -4.40
C PHE A 423 -11.76 -87.07 -3.21
N CYS A 424 -10.78 -86.51 -2.51
CA CYS A 424 -11.00 -85.54 -1.45
C CYS A 424 -11.61 -84.23 -1.99
N ALA A 425 -11.14 -83.76 -3.15
CA ALA A 425 -11.71 -82.60 -3.84
C ALA A 425 -13.18 -82.82 -4.22
N MET A 426 -13.52 -83.99 -4.76
CA MET A 426 -14.91 -84.37 -5.03
C MET A 426 -15.78 -84.41 -3.77
N LEU A 427 -15.23 -84.85 -2.63
CA LEU A 427 -15.94 -84.83 -1.35
C LEU A 427 -16.09 -83.41 -0.79
N LYS A 428 -15.08 -82.54 -0.94
CA LYS A 428 -15.15 -81.11 -0.57
C LYS A 428 -16.19 -80.35 -1.39
N LEU A 429 -16.45 -80.78 -2.62
CA LEU A 429 -17.56 -80.27 -3.45
C LEU A 429 -18.90 -80.96 -3.14
N HIS A 430 -18.98 -81.73 -2.04
CA HIS A 430 -20.17 -82.46 -1.59
C HIS A 430 -20.75 -83.48 -2.56
N PHE A 431 -19.97 -84.01 -3.50
CA PHE A 431 -20.47 -85.10 -4.33
C PHE A 431 -20.73 -86.34 -3.46
N SER A 432 -21.93 -86.89 -3.59
CA SER A 432 -22.31 -88.12 -2.91
C SER A 432 -21.49 -89.31 -3.45
N SER A 433 -21.34 -90.36 -2.65
CA SER A 433 -20.69 -91.59 -3.13
C SER A 433 -21.39 -92.22 -4.34
N LYS A 434 -22.67 -91.92 -4.58
CA LYS A 434 -23.43 -92.36 -5.76
C LYS A 434 -23.06 -91.54 -6.99
N GLU A 435 -22.94 -90.23 -6.83
CA GLU A 435 -22.52 -89.32 -7.90
C GLU A 435 -21.07 -89.55 -8.30
N ILE A 436 -20.14 -89.66 -7.35
CA ILE A 436 -18.74 -89.96 -7.64
C ILE A 436 -18.60 -91.28 -8.40
N ALA A 437 -19.37 -92.31 -8.02
CA ALA A 437 -19.39 -93.60 -8.71
C ALA A 437 -19.84 -93.45 -10.18
N ASN A 438 -20.87 -92.64 -10.42
CA ASN A 438 -21.36 -92.34 -11.76
C ASN A 438 -20.33 -91.54 -12.58
N TYR A 439 -19.75 -90.48 -12.02
CA TYR A 439 -18.79 -89.61 -12.71
C TYR A 439 -17.49 -90.32 -13.05
N THR A 440 -17.01 -91.20 -12.16
CA THR A 440 -15.76 -91.95 -12.36
C THR A 440 -15.96 -93.31 -13.04
N MET A 441 -17.19 -93.70 -13.35
CA MET A 441 -17.56 -95.02 -13.89
C MET A 441 -17.04 -96.21 -13.06
N VAL A 442 -17.05 -96.05 -11.73
CA VAL A 442 -16.60 -97.06 -10.76
C VAL A 442 -17.81 -97.58 -9.98
N GLN A 443 -17.80 -98.86 -9.59
CA GLN A 443 -18.86 -99.42 -8.76
C GLN A 443 -19.02 -98.65 -7.44
N HIS A 444 -20.28 -98.34 -7.07
CA HIS A 444 -20.59 -97.60 -5.85
C HIS A 444 -19.95 -98.18 -4.58
N ARG A 445 -19.91 -99.51 -4.47
CA ARG A 445 -19.26 -100.23 -3.35
C ARG A 445 -17.75 -99.93 -3.26
N SER A 446 -17.08 -99.79 -4.40
CA SER A 446 -15.65 -99.45 -4.46
C SER A 446 -15.40 -98.00 -4.03
N ILE A 447 -16.32 -97.08 -4.37
CA ILE A 447 -16.26 -95.69 -3.88
C ILE A 447 -16.47 -95.61 -2.36
N GLN A 448 -17.40 -96.40 -1.80
CA GLN A 448 -17.58 -96.48 -0.34
C GLN A 448 -16.34 -97.03 0.37
N GLN A 449 -15.68 -98.05 -0.20
CA GLN A 449 -14.42 -98.56 0.32
C GLN A 449 -13.30 -97.52 0.23
N LYS A 450 -13.21 -96.77 -0.88
CA LYS A 450 -12.24 -95.67 -1.04
C LYS A 450 -12.50 -94.57 0.00
N LYS A 451 -13.76 -94.21 0.23
CA LYS A 451 -14.18 -93.27 1.29
C LYS A 451 -13.76 -93.73 2.69
N TYR A 452 -13.90 -95.02 2.99
CA TYR A 452 -13.41 -95.59 4.24
C TYR A 452 -11.88 -95.55 4.38
N ARG A 453 -11.13 -95.83 3.29
CA ARG A 453 -9.66 -95.73 3.28
C ARG A 453 -9.19 -94.29 3.52
N ILE A 454 -9.83 -93.32 2.87
CA ILE A 454 -9.55 -91.90 3.08
C ILE A 454 -9.83 -91.49 4.51
N ARG A 455 -10.95 -91.96 5.09
CA ARG A 455 -11.26 -91.74 6.51
C ARG A 455 -10.13 -92.18 7.44
N LYS A 456 -9.57 -93.37 7.20
CA LYS A 456 -8.41 -93.86 7.96
C LYS A 456 -7.13 -93.07 7.67
N LYS A 457 -6.85 -92.77 6.41
CA LYS A 457 -5.64 -92.03 6.00
C LYS A 457 -5.60 -90.60 6.54
N LEU A 458 -6.75 -89.99 6.79
CA LEU A 458 -6.90 -88.64 7.35
C LEU A 458 -7.22 -88.65 8.86
N ASN A 459 -7.20 -89.83 9.52
CA ASN A 459 -7.52 -89.98 10.94
C ASN A 459 -8.85 -89.36 11.37
N ILE A 460 -9.88 -89.44 10.51
CA ILE A 460 -11.20 -88.86 10.81
C ILE A 460 -11.94 -89.78 11.80
N PRO A 461 -12.39 -89.27 12.96
CA PRO A 461 -13.15 -90.06 13.95
C PRO A 461 -14.41 -90.69 13.37
N GLY A 462 -14.81 -91.85 13.90
CA GLY A 462 -15.99 -92.59 13.43
C GLY A 462 -17.30 -91.82 13.54
N GLU A 463 -17.43 -91.00 14.59
CA GLU A 463 -18.59 -90.16 14.87
C GLU A 463 -18.66 -88.89 13.99
N THR A 464 -17.57 -88.53 13.32
CA THR A 464 -17.52 -87.33 12.49
C THR A 464 -17.95 -87.64 11.06
N ASP A 465 -18.98 -86.93 10.59
CA ASP A 465 -19.32 -86.97 9.17
C ASP A 465 -18.17 -86.41 8.34
N ILE A 466 -17.81 -87.14 7.30
CA ILE A 466 -16.64 -86.84 6.49
C ILE A 466 -16.82 -85.58 5.64
N TYR A 467 -18.05 -85.23 5.22
CA TYR A 467 -18.29 -83.96 4.53
C TYR A 467 -18.12 -82.79 5.48
N HIS A 468 -18.69 -82.89 6.69
CA HIS A 468 -18.46 -81.90 7.74
C HIS A 468 -16.97 -81.74 8.07
N PHE A 469 -16.19 -82.83 8.12
CA PHE A 469 -14.74 -82.74 8.28
C PHE A 469 -14.09 -81.93 7.14
N PHE A 470 -14.42 -82.22 5.89
CA PHE A 470 -13.89 -81.46 4.76
C PHE A 470 -14.36 -80.00 4.76
N ASP A 471 -15.55 -79.67 5.28
CA ASP A 471 -16.02 -78.29 5.43
C ASP A 471 -15.22 -77.49 6.44
N THR A 472 -14.75 -78.15 7.51
CA THR A 472 -13.88 -77.51 8.51
C THR A 472 -12.48 -77.19 7.98
N LEU A 473 -12.06 -77.83 6.89
CA LEU A 473 -10.82 -77.50 6.21
C LEU A 473 -11.08 -76.33 5.24
N GLN A 474 -10.45 -75.17 5.48
CA GLN A 474 -10.66 -73.96 4.66
C GLN A 474 -10.23 -74.13 3.21
#